data_AF-A0ABD5F196-F1
#
_entry.id   AF-A0ABD5F196-F1
#
_cell.length_a   1.000
_cell.length_b   1.000
_cell.length_c   1.000
_cell.angle_alpha   90.00
_cell.angle_beta   90.00
_cell.angle_gamma   90.00
#
_symmetry.space_group_name_H-M   'P 1'
#
loop_
_entity.id
_entity.type
_entity.pdbx_description
1 polymer ?
#
loop_
_entity_poly.entity_id
_entity_poly.type
_entity_poly.pdbx_seq_one_letter_code
_entity_poly.pdbx_strand_id
1 'polypeptide(L)'
;MGYPFRETDRDEWSAAVRADRTNALLPLLHAFELMTSDTDAFYPQLDTAETEAALAGTGIDCPPLTEELFATHMDFFVEEGHFPPVG
;
A
#
# COMPACT_ATOMS: atom_id res chain seq x y z
N MET A 1 13.37 5.99 -7.20
CA MET A 1 11.92 5.73 -7.25
C MET A 1 11.42 6.04 -8.66
N GLY A 2 11.40 5.04 -9.54
CA GLY A 2 11.38 5.24 -11.02
C GLY A 2 10.03 5.12 -11.70
N TYR A 3 8.93 4.89 -10.97
CA TYR A 3 7.59 4.84 -11.55
C TYR A 3 6.93 6.23 -11.47
N PRO A 4 6.52 6.81 -12.61
CA PRO A 4 5.83 8.09 -12.60
C PRO A 4 4.42 7.90 -12.02
N PHE A 5 4.15 8.56 -10.90
CA PHE A 5 2.80 8.67 -10.36
C PHE A 5 2.24 10.04 -10.70
N ARG A 6 1.03 10.06 -11.29
CA ARG A 6 0.26 11.27 -11.48
C ARG A 6 -0.77 11.35 -10.37
N GLU A 7 -0.75 12.44 -9.61
CA GLU A 7 -1.83 12.75 -8.68
C GLU A 7 -3.11 13.04 -9.47
N THR A 8 -4.21 12.42 -9.07
CA THR A 8 -5.49 12.45 -9.77
C THR A 8 -6.61 12.38 -8.74
N ASP A 9 -7.79 12.89 -9.09
CA ASP A 9 -8.95 12.69 -8.24
C ASP A 9 -9.44 11.23 -8.27
N ARG A 10 -10.21 10.86 -7.25
CA ARG A 10 -10.68 9.49 -7.02
C ARG A 10 -11.61 8.99 -8.14
N ASP A 11 -12.44 9.86 -8.69
CA ASP A 11 -13.42 9.49 -9.71
C ASP A 11 -12.73 9.28 -11.06
N GLU A 12 -11.78 10.14 -11.41
CA GLU A 12 -10.93 10.02 -12.58
C GLU A 12 -10.09 8.74 -12.52
N TRP A 13 -9.51 8.44 -11.36
CA TRP A 13 -8.76 7.19 -11.14
C TRP A 13 -9.65 5.95 -11.30
N SER A 14 -10.83 5.93 -10.67
CA SER A 14 -11.76 4.80 -10.77
C SER A 14 -12.21 4.60 -12.22
N ALA A 15 -12.52 5.68 -12.93
CA ALA A 15 -12.89 5.64 -14.34
C ALA A 15 -11.76 5.05 -15.21
N ALA A 16 -10.50 5.43 -14.95
CA ALA A 16 -9.34 4.90 -15.66
C ALA A 16 -9.17 3.38 -15.43
N VAL A 17 -9.30 2.91 -14.18
CA VAL A 17 -9.25 1.47 -13.86
C VAL A 17 -10.39 0.70 -14.55
N ARG A 18 -11.61 1.25 -14.58
CA ARG A 18 -12.78 0.63 -15.24
C ARG A 18 -12.65 0.57 -16.77
N ALA A 19 -11.97 1.54 -17.36
CA ALA A 19 -11.75 1.59 -18.80
C ALA A 19 -10.74 0.53 -19.27
N ASP A 20 -9.76 0.18 -18.44
CA ASP A 20 -8.77 -0.85 -18.72
C ASP A 20 -9.25 -2.25 -18.29
N ARG A 21 -9.69 -3.05 -19.27
CA ARG A 21 -10.17 -4.42 -19.04
C ARG A 21 -9.09 -5.41 -18.63
N THR A 22 -7.82 -5.05 -18.80
CA THR A 22 -6.67 -5.88 -18.42
C THR A 22 -6.13 -5.51 -17.04
N ASN A 23 -6.67 -4.45 -16.42
CA ASN A 23 -6.22 -4.00 -15.13
C ASN A 23 -6.51 -5.04 -14.04
N ALA A 24 -5.47 -5.50 -13.36
CA ALA A 24 -5.57 -6.51 -12.31
C ALA A 24 -6.45 -6.06 -11.12
N LEU A 25 -6.62 -4.74 -10.92
CA LEU A 25 -7.46 -4.19 -9.86
C LEU A 25 -8.95 -4.20 -10.22
N LEU A 26 -9.31 -4.26 -11.50
CA LEU A 26 -10.71 -4.22 -11.95
C LEU A 26 -11.65 -5.18 -11.20
N PRO A 27 -11.32 -6.48 -11.01
CA PRO A 27 -12.19 -7.40 -10.26
C PRO A 27 -12.33 -7.06 -8.77
N LEU A 28 -11.37 -6.32 -8.20
CA LEU A 28 -11.34 -5.95 -6.77
C LEU A 28 -11.77 -4.50 -6.52
N LEU A 29 -11.99 -3.72 -7.59
CA LEU A 29 -12.20 -2.28 -7.51
C LEU A 29 -13.37 -1.90 -6.59
N HIS A 30 -14.47 -2.64 -6.65
CA HIS A 30 -15.63 -2.36 -5.80
C HIS A 30 -15.31 -2.51 -4.31
N ALA A 31 -14.58 -3.58 -3.93
CA ALA A 31 -14.17 -3.79 -2.55
C ALA A 31 -13.18 -2.71 -2.09
N PHE A 32 -12.25 -2.34 -2.96
CA PHE A 32 -11.28 -1.27 -2.70
C PHE A 32 -11.96 0.10 -2.46
N GLU A 33 -12.94 0.46 -3.30
CA GLU A 33 -13.70 1.70 -3.16
C GLU A 33 -14.47 1.76 -1.84
N LEU A 34 -15.10 0.65 -1.43
CA LEU A 34 -15.78 0.56 -0.14
C LEU A 34 -14.82 0.78 1.04
N MET A 35 -13.69 0.08 1.05
CA MET A 35 -12.70 0.17 2.14
C MET A 35 -12.08 1.57 2.26
N THR A 36 -11.90 2.27 1.14
CA THR A 36 -11.23 3.58 1.10
C THR A 36 -12.20 4.77 1.17
N SER A 37 -13.51 4.54 1.09
CA SER A 37 -14.54 5.57 1.28
C SER A 37 -14.70 6.00 2.73
N ASP A 38 -14.38 5.11 3.68
CA ASP A 38 -14.44 5.36 5.13
C ASP A 38 -13.25 4.67 5.81
N THR A 39 -12.05 5.15 5.48
CA THR A 39 -10.79 4.54 5.92
C THR A 39 -10.70 4.43 7.44
N ASP A 40 -11.20 5.41 8.18
CA ASP A 40 -11.14 5.42 9.64
C ASP A 40 -12.08 4.39 10.27
N ALA A 41 -13.21 4.07 9.62
CA ALA A 41 -14.09 2.99 10.05
C ALA A 41 -13.54 1.59 9.71
N PHE A 42 -12.86 1.45 8.58
CA PHE A 42 -12.30 0.16 8.13
C PHE A 42 -10.93 -0.17 8.72
N TYR A 43 -10.10 0.85 8.95
CA TYR A 43 -8.76 0.75 9.52
C TYR A 43 -8.68 1.61 10.78
N PRO A 44 -9.34 1.19 11.88
CA PRO A 44 -9.31 1.94 13.12
C PRO A 44 -7.88 2.03 13.64
N GLN A 45 -7.54 3.14 14.27
CA GLN A 45 -6.28 3.25 14.97
C GLN A 45 -6.26 2.25 16.12
N LEU A 46 -5.32 1.32 16.06
CA LEU A 46 -5.10 0.34 17.11
C LEU A 46 -4.08 0.93 18.09
N ASP A 47 -4.47 1.00 19.35
CA ASP A 47 -3.52 1.29 20.42
C ASP A 47 -2.60 0.08 20.61
N THR A 48 -1.30 0.33 20.50
CA THR A 48 -0.24 -0.69 20.59
C THR A 48 0.62 -0.51 21.85
N ALA A 49 0.31 0.46 22.71
CA ALA A 49 1.15 0.84 23.86
C ALA A 49 1.44 -0.33 24.82
N GLU A 50 0.45 -1.18 25.12
CA GLU A 50 0.66 -2.35 26.00
C GLU A 50 1.59 -3.39 25.37
N THR A 51 1.55 -3.54 24.04
CA THR A 51 2.46 -4.46 23.32
C THR A 51 3.87 -3.90 23.30
N GLU A 52 4.02 -2.60 23.04
CA GLU A 52 5.31 -1.91 23.10
C GLU A 52 5.93 -2.01 24.51
N ALA A 53 5.13 -1.83 25.55
CA ALA A 53 5.57 -1.99 26.94
C ALA A 53 6.02 -3.43 27.25
N ALA A 54 5.31 -4.44 26.75
CA ALA A 54 5.69 -5.85 26.92
C ALA A 54 6.97 -6.24 26.17
N LEU A 55 7.27 -5.57 25.04
CA LEU A 55 8.47 -5.80 24.24
C LEU A 55 9.67 -4.94 24.70
N ALA A 56 9.46 -3.98 25.60
CA ALA A 56 10.51 -3.10 26.10
C ALA A 56 11.68 -3.91 26.70
N GLY A 57 12.90 -3.61 26.24
CA GLY A 57 14.12 -4.30 26.67
C GLY A 57 14.40 -5.64 25.99
N THR A 58 13.56 -6.08 25.05
CA THR A 58 13.82 -7.28 24.23
C THR A 58 14.69 -6.97 23.00
N GLY A 59 14.78 -5.70 22.60
CA GLY A 59 15.40 -5.27 21.35
C GLY A 59 14.54 -5.56 20.10
N ILE A 60 13.28 -5.97 20.29
CA ILE A 60 12.30 -6.13 19.23
C ILE A 60 11.52 -4.83 19.12
N ASP A 61 11.69 -4.14 18.00
CA ASP A 61 11.01 -2.88 17.69
C ASP A 61 10.43 -2.95 16.26
N CYS A 62 9.33 -2.23 16.04
CA CYS A 62 8.77 -2.08 14.70
C CYS A 62 9.63 -1.09 13.90
N PRO A 63 10.24 -1.50 12.76
CA PRO A 63 11.03 -0.57 11.95
C PRO A 63 10.16 0.59 11.45
N PRO A 64 10.69 1.82 11.42
CA PRO A 64 9.96 2.95 10.85
C PRO A 64 9.73 2.74 9.35
N LEU A 65 8.62 3.27 8.85
CA LEU A 65 8.37 3.32 7.42
C LEU A 65 9.31 4.36 6.78
N THR A 66 10.35 3.89 6.10
CA THR A 66 11.33 4.73 5.41
C THR A 66 11.32 4.48 3.91
N GLU A 67 11.93 5.39 3.14
CA GLU A 67 12.13 5.21 1.70
C GLU A 67 12.95 3.95 1.38
N GLU A 68 13.95 3.63 2.22
CA GLU A 68 14.79 2.44 2.06
C GLU A 68 13.99 1.15 2.28
N LEU A 69 13.14 1.12 3.31
CA LEU A 69 12.24 -0.01 3.56
C LEU A 69 11.28 -0.19 2.37
N PHE A 70 10.71 0.90 1.86
CA PHE A 70 9.85 0.84 0.68
C PHE A 70 10.59 0.34 -0.57
N ALA A 71 11.80 0.85 -0.83
CA ALA A 71 12.64 0.40 -1.94
C ALA A 71 12.93 -1.10 -1.86
N THR A 72 13.22 -1.61 -0.66
CA THR A 72 13.48 -3.05 -0.43
C THR A 72 12.27 -3.91 -0.82
N HIS A 73 11.05 -3.47 -0.50
CA HIS A 73 9.84 -4.17 -0.91
C HIS A 73 9.64 -4.12 -2.43
N MET A 74 9.90 -2.96 -3.05
CA MET A 74 9.80 -2.81 -4.50
C MET A 74 10.82 -3.68 -5.25
N ASP A 75 12.04 -3.79 -4.76
CA ASP A 75 13.08 -4.62 -5.35
C ASP A 75 12.66 -6.09 -5.36
N PHE A 76 12.13 -6.60 -4.24
CA PHE A 76 11.57 -7.96 -4.19
C PHE A 76 10.48 -8.20 -5.24
N PHE A 77 9.55 -7.26 -5.41
CA PHE A 77 8.48 -7.39 -6.39
C PHE A 77 8.98 -7.33 -7.85
N VAL A 78 10.07 -6.60 -8.11
CA VAL A 78 10.71 -6.59 -9.43
C VAL A 78 11.45 -7.91 -9.68
N GLU A 79 12.20 -8.41 -8.69
CA GLU A 79 12.94 -9.67 -8.79
C GLU A 79 12.03 -10.87 -9.06
N GLU A 80 10.88 -10.93 -8.40
CA GLU A 80 9.86 -11.98 -8.61
C GLU A 80 9.02 -11.77 -9.90
N GLY A 81 9.27 -10.69 -10.64
CA GLY A 81 8.58 -10.40 -11.91
C GLY A 81 7.13 -9.93 -11.75
N HIS A 82 6.73 -9.53 -10.54
CA HIS A 82 5.42 -8.92 -10.29
C HIS A 82 5.35 -7.47 -10.80
N PHE A 83 6.48 -6.77 -10.81
CA PHE A 83 6.61 -5.44 -11.38
C PHE A 83 7.67 -5.42 -12.48
N PRO A 84 7.47 -4.64 -13.56
CA PRO A 84 8.51 -4.43 -14.56
C PRO A 84 9.68 -3.66 -13.93
N PRO A 85 10.94 -3.87 -14.32
CA PRO A 85 12.03 -3.07 -13.80
C PRO A 85 11.83 -1.58 -14.11
N VAL A 86 12.27 -0.71 -13.20
CA VAL A 86 12.31 0.73 -13.46
C VAL A 86 13.25 1.00 -14.64
N GLY A 87 12.77 1.79 -15.60
CA GLY A 87 13.55 2.23 -16.77
C GLY A 87 14.53 3.35 -16.44
#